data_AF-A0A7S0QHJ6-F1
#
_entry.id   AF-A0A7S0QHJ6-F1
#
_cell.length_a   1.000
_cell.length_b   1.000
_cell.length_c   1.000
_cell.angle_alpha   90.00
_cell.angle_beta   90.00
_cell.angle_gamma   90.00
#
_symmetry.space_group_name_H-M   'P 1'
#
loop_
_entity.id
_entity.type
_entity.pdbx_description
1 polymer ?
#
loop_
_entity_poly.entity_id
_entity_poly.type
_entity_poly.pdbx_seq_one_letter_code
_entity_poly.pdbx_strand_id
1 'polypeptide(L)'
;VVRHTISITISNSGSTPAHTYQIAIPGSMFDRLASINAFDNAGKELDITRRTTDQNEKATILFDVGIDPLATGSEMKIRVTMAFIRILAPLPANIAQNENQLVKYVDNHFFYSPYPTVYQKTEVRLPSQAIESHSEEPPTHAK
;
A
#
# COMPACT_ATOMS: atom_id res chain seq x y z
N VAL A 1 11.30 -0.90 -10.39
CA VAL A 1 9.92 -1.15 -9.91
C VAL A 1 9.98 -1.20 -8.40
N VAL A 2 9.00 -0.62 -7.70
CA VAL A 2 8.81 -0.81 -6.26
C VAL A 2 7.56 -1.65 -6.06
N ARG A 3 7.66 -2.71 -5.28
CA ARG A 3 6.53 -3.60 -4.99
C ARG A 3 6.12 -3.45 -3.54
N HIS A 4 4.85 -3.15 -3.30
CA HIS A 4 4.25 -3.21 -1.97
C HIS A 4 3.55 -4.55 -1.81
N THR A 5 3.75 -5.20 -0.66
CA THR A 5 3.05 -6.42 -0.29
C THR A 5 2.48 -6.22 1.10
N ILE A 6 1.18 -6.01 1.16
CA ILE A 6 0.46 -5.56 2.34
C ILE A 6 -0.40 -6.72 2.82
N SER A 7 -0.10 -7.25 4.00
CA SER A 7 -0.91 -8.29 4.64
C SER A 7 -1.77 -7.61 5.71
N ILE A 8 -3.08 -7.68 5.56
CA ILE A 8 -4.04 -6.95 6.38
C ILE A 8 -4.91 -7.96 7.10
N THR A 9 -4.98 -7.87 8.43
CA THR A 9 -6.04 -8.50 9.22
C THR A 9 -7.15 -7.47 9.40
N ILE A 10 -8.30 -7.71 8.78
CA ILE A 10 -9.48 -6.85 8.87
C ILE A 10 -10.46 -7.42 9.88
N SER A 11 -11.11 -6.55 10.65
CA SER A 11 -12.16 -6.92 11.61
C SER A 11 -13.43 -6.15 11.32
N ASN A 12 -14.58 -6.81 11.38
CA ASN A 12 -15.87 -6.16 11.19
C ASN A 12 -16.46 -5.73 12.54
N SER A 13 -16.32 -4.45 12.88
CA SER A 13 -16.92 -3.84 14.06
C SER A 13 -18.35 -3.30 13.83
N GLY A 14 -18.90 -3.45 12.62
CA GLY A 14 -20.24 -3.01 12.26
C GLY A 14 -21.33 -4.01 12.66
N SER A 15 -22.59 -3.62 12.45
CA SER A 15 -23.77 -4.42 12.80
C SER A 15 -24.22 -5.41 11.72
N THR A 16 -23.66 -5.33 10.52
CA THR A 16 -24.02 -6.18 9.37
C THR A 16 -22.80 -6.86 8.76
N PRO A 17 -22.96 -8.03 8.14
CA PRO A 17 -21.89 -8.66 7.37
C PRO A 17 -21.34 -7.73 6.28
N ALA A 18 -20.01 -7.67 6.15
CA ALA A 18 -19.33 -6.87 5.15
C ALA A 18 -18.81 -7.76 4.02
N HIS A 19 -18.94 -7.27 2.77
CA HIS A 19 -18.53 -8.00 1.56
C HIS A 19 -17.46 -7.27 0.76
N THR A 20 -17.04 -6.10 1.23
CA THR A 20 -16.09 -5.25 0.51
C THR A 20 -15.12 -4.61 1.48
N TYR A 21 -13.84 -4.60 1.13
CA TYR A 21 -12.80 -3.85 1.81
C TYR A 21 -12.24 -2.78 0.89
N GLN A 22 -12.06 -1.56 1.41
CA GLN A 22 -11.60 -0.43 0.62
C GLN A 22 -10.11 -0.19 0.81
N ILE A 23 -9.42 0.01 -0.30
CA ILE A 23 -7.99 0.34 -0.34
C ILE A 23 -7.84 1.74 -0.90
N ALA A 24 -7.09 2.58 -0.18
CA ALA A 24 -6.78 3.92 -0.63
C ALA A 24 -5.35 3.99 -1.18
N ILE A 25 -5.19 4.71 -2.28
CA ILE A 25 -3.89 5.06 -2.88
C ILE A 25 -3.82 6.57 -3.01
N PRO A 26 -2.73 7.24 -2.58
CA PRO A 26 -2.55 8.66 -2.83
C PRO A 26 -2.58 8.95 -4.33
N GLY A 27 -3.31 9.98 -4.75
CA GLY A 27 -3.43 10.35 -6.16
C GLY A 27 -2.09 10.62 -6.84
N SER A 28 -1.11 11.14 -6.09
CA SER A 28 0.27 11.37 -6.55
C SER A 28 1.01 10.08 -6.98
N MET A 29 0.59 8.92 -6.50
CA MET A 29 1.16 7.62 -6.84
C MET A 29 0.35 6.86 -7.90
N PHE A 30 -0.90 7.24 -8.14
CA PHE A 30 -1.81 6.50 -9.00
C PHE A 30 -1.31 6.40 -10.45
N ASP A 31 -0.79 7.50 -11.02
CA ASP A 31 -0.21 7.51 -12.37
C ASP A 31 1.01 6.58 -12.52
N ARG A 32 1.57 6.14 -11.40
CA ARG A 32 2.72 5.25 -11.31
C ARG A 32 2.33 3.81 -10.96
N LEU A 33 1.05 3.53 -10.69
CA LEU A 33 0.55 2.21 -10.40
C LEU A 33 0.48 1.39 -11.70
N ALA A 34 1.28 0.33 -11.79
CA ALA A 34 1.27 -0.58 -12.93
C ALA A 34 0.29 -1.74 -12.73
N SER A 35 0.17 -2.25 -11.50
CA SER A 35 -0.77 -3.31 -11.16
C SER A 35 -1.18 -3.29 -9.70
N ILE A 36 -2.38 -3.79 -9.43
CA ILE A 36 -2.91 -4.07 -8.10
C ILE A 36 -3.61 -5.43 -8.13
N ASN A 37 -3.27 -6.30 -7.17
CA ASN A 37 -3.87 -7.62 -7.01
C ASN A 37 -4.19 -7.85 -5.54
N ALA A 38 -5.27 -8.55 -5.26
CA ALA A 38 -5.67 -8.91 -3.91
C ALA A 38 -5.92 -10.42 -3.83
N PHE A 39 -5.58 -11.01 -2.69
CA PHE A 39 -5.72 -12.43 -2.43
C PHE A 39 -6.29 -12.63 -1.03
N ASP A 40 -7.08 -13.68 -0.86
CA ASP A 40 -7.47 -14.14 0.47
C ASP A 40 -6.32 -14.87 1.19
N ASN A 41 -6.58 -15.35 2.40
CA ASN A 41 -5.60 -16.12 3.16
C ASN A 41 -5.24 -17.48 2.52
N ALA A 42 -6.13 -18.05 1.71
CA ALA A 42 -5.91 -19.30 0.98
C ALA A 42 -5.15 -19.11 -0.35
N GLY A 43 -4.94 -17.86 -0.77
CA GLY A 43 -4.29 -17.52 -2.04
C GLY A 43 -5.24 -17.44 -3.23
N LYS A 44 -6.55 -17.48 -3.01
CA LYS A 44 -7.56 -17.20 -4.04
C LYS A 44 -7.50 -15.71 -4.39
N GLU A 45 -7.47 -15.39 -5.68
CA GLU A 45 -7.53 -14.01 -6.14
C GLU A 45 -8.90 -13.40 -5.85
N LEU A 46 -8.89 -12.14 -5.41
CA LEU A 46 -10.07 -11.36 -5.07
C LEU A 46 -10.30 -10.29 -6.13
N ASP A 47 -11.57 -10.07 -6.47
CA ASP A 47 -11.94 -9.05 -7.45
C ASP A 47 -11.66 -7.65 -6.92
N ILE A 48 -11.06 -6.81 -7.76
CA ILE A 48 -10.75 -5.41 -7.46
C ILE A 48 -11.44 -4.52 -8.47
N THR A 49 -12.23 -3.57 -7.99
CA THR A 49 -12.87 -2.56 -8.83
C THR A 49 -12.43 -1.17 -8.37
N ARG A 50 -11.96 -0.34 -9.29
CA ARG A 50 -11.72 1.08 -8.98
C ARG A 50 -13.06 1.75 -8.71
N ARG A 51 -13.18 2.45 -7.59
CA ARG A 51 -14.35 3.28 -7.32
C ARG A 51 -14.22 4.61 -8.05
N THR A 52 -15.23 4.93 -8.86
CA THR A 52 -15.41 6.26 -9.46
C THR A 52 -16.30 7.08 -8.51
N THR A 53 -15.73 8.08 -7.85
CA THR A 53 -16.49 9.03 -7.02
C THR A 53 -16.55 10.36 -7.76
N ASP A 54 -17.73 11.01 -7.80
CA ASP A 54 -17.95 12.30 -8.47
C ASP A 54 -17.16 13.48 -7.85
N GLN A 55 -16.52 13.29 -6.68
CA GLN A 55 -15.76 14.32 -5.98
C GLN A 55 -14.26 14.00 -5.92
N ASN A 56 -13.45 14.96 -6.40
CA ASN A 56 -12.00 15.07 -6.23
C ASN A 56 -11.22 13.76 -6.32
N GLU A 57 -11.29 13.08 -7.47
CA GLU A 57 -10.42 11.95 -7.85
C GLU A 57 -8.91 12.28 -7.84
N LYS A 58 -8.48 13.50 -7.50
CA LYS A 58 -7.07 13.89 -7.57
C LYS A 58 -6.27 13.59 -6.31
N ALA A 59 -6.91 13.53 -5.14
CA ALA A 59 -6.19 13.42 -3.87
C ALA A 59 -6.02 11.97 -3.41
N THR A 60 -7.10 11.17 -3.50
CA THR A 60 -7.14 9.79 -3.03
C THR A 60 -7.93 8.96 -4.02
N ILE A 61 -7.34 7.86 -4.49
CA ILE A 61 -8.00 6.87 -5.33
C ILE A 61 -8.41 5.71 -4.46
N LEU A 62 -9.68 5.30 -4.59
CA LEU A 62 -10.23 4.18 -3.83
C LEU A 62 -10.45 2.96 -4.75
N PHE A 63 -10.11 1.80 -4.22
CA PHE A 63 -10.36 0.50 -4.82
C PHE A 63 -11.20 -0.35 -3.87
N ASP A 64 -12.23 -0.97 -4.42
CA ASP A 64 -13.10 -1.91 -3.73
C ASP A 64 -12.60 -3.32 -3.99
N VAL A 65 -12.24 -4.03 -2.92
CA VAL A 65 -11.87 -5.44 -2.94
C VAL A 65 -13.05 -6.26 -2.49
N GLY A 66 -13.56 -7.13 -3.37
CA GLY A 66 -14.57 -8.11 -3.03
C GLY A 66 -14.01 -9.13 -2.06
N ILE A 67 -14.65 -9.31 -0.90
CA ILE A 67 -14.25 -10.26 0.13
C ILE A 67 -15.39 -11.21 0.46
N ASP A 68 -15.05 -12.40 0.96
CA ASP A 68 -16.06 -13.31 1.50
C ASP A 68 -16.81 -12.65 2.66
N PRO A 69 -18.09 -13.00 2.90
CA PRO A 69 -18.92 -12.35 3.91
C PRO A 69 -18.26 -12.37 5.30
N LEU A 70 -17.84 -11.20 5.77
CA LEU A 70 -17.21 -11.05 7.08
C LEU A 70 -18.28 -10.73 8.13
N ALA A 71 -18.60 -11.72 8.96
CA ALA A 71 -19.57 -11.55 10.05
C ALA A 71 -19.10 -10.52 11.09
N THR A 72 -20.06 -9.89 11.76
CA THR A 72 -19.80 -8.96 12.86
C THR A 72 -18.95 -9.61 13.95
N GLY A 73 -17.93 -8.90 14.42
CA GLY A 73 -16.98 -9.36 15.43
C GLY A 73 -15.96 -10.38 14.93
N SER A 74 -16.03 -10.79 13.66
CA SER A 74 -15.07 -11.72 13.07
C SER A 74 -13.91 -10.98 12.40
N GLU A 75 -12.81 -11.70 12.22
CA GLU A 75 -11.61 -11.23 11.53
C GLU A 75 -11.31 -12.07 10.29
N MET A 76 -10.66 -11.45 9.30
CA MET A 76 -10.19 -12.10 8.10
C MET A 76 -8.86 -11.53 7.66
N LYS A 77 -8.04 -12.35 7.00
CA LYS A 77 -6.76 -11.92 6.43
C LYS A 77 -6.85 -11.82 4.93
N ILE A 78 -6.42 -10.69 4.40
CA ILE A 78 -6.25 -10.46 2.97
C ILE A 78 -4.83 -9.99 2.69
N ARG A 79 -4.36 -10.25 1.47
CA ARG A 79 -3.05 -9.79 0.99
C ARG A 79 -3.23 -8.97 -0.27
N VAL A 80 -2.71 -7.75 -0.25
CA VAL A 80 -2.74 -6.84 -1.40
C VAL A 80 -1.32 -6.66 -1.91
N THR A 81 -1.14 -6.79 -3.21
CA THR A 81 0.13 -6.53 -3.88
C THR A 81 -0.05 -5.40 -4.87
N MET A 82 0.81 -4.39 -4.79
CA MET A 82 0.84 -3.27 -5.73
C MET A 82 2.23 -3.16 -6.35
N ALA A 83 2.29 -2.91 -7.65
CA ALA A 83 3.54 -2.63 -8.34
C ALA A 83 3.54 -1.20 -8.86
N PHE A 84 4.56 -0.44 -8.46
CA PHE A 84 4.77 0.94 -8.87
C PHE A 84 5.97 1.05 -9.81
N ILE A 85 5.77 1.73 -10.93
CA ILE A 85 6.78 2.04 -11.93
C ILE A 85 7.19 3.50 -11.83
N ARG A 86 8.41 3.84 -12.28
CA ARG A 86 8.90 5.23 -12.33
C ARG A 86 8.83 5.99 -11.00
N ILE A 87 8.79 5.31 -9.85
CA ILE A 87 8.72 5.96 -8.52
C ILE A 87 10.10 6.18 -7.86
N LEU A 88 11.14 5.55 -8.40
CA LEU A 88 12.53 5.77 -7.99
C LEU A 88 13.12 6.93 -8.78
N ALA A 89 13.64 7.93 -8.09
CA ALA A 89 14.33 9.07 -8.71
C ALA A 89 15.85 8.84 -8.67
N PRO A 90 16.59 9.02 -9.78
CA PRO A 90 18.05 8.92 -9.77
C PRO A 90 18.67 10.05 -8.92
N LEU A 91 19.76 9.73 -8.23
CA LEU A 91 20.52 10.68 -7.43
C LEU A 91 22.03 10.36 -7.55
N PRO A 92 22.87 11.23 -8.15
CA PRO A 92 22.54 12.42 -8.93
C PRO A 92 21.86 12.07 -10.27
N ALA A 93 21.37 13.09 -10.98
CA ALA A 93 20.70 12.90 -12.27
C ALA A 93 21.64 12.44 -13.40
N ASN A 94 22.94 12.76 -13.30
CA ASN A 94 23.98 12.37 -14.25
C ASN A 94 25.12 11.70 -13.48
N ILE A 95 25.63 10.60 -14.01
CA ILE A 95 26.74 9.83 -13.43
C ILE A 95 27.84 9.63 -14.47
N ALA A 96 29.09 9.60 -14.02
CA ALA A 96 30.20 9.14 -14.84
C ALA A 96 30.11 7.61 -15.04
N GLN A 97 30.78 7.10 -16.08
CA GLN A 97 30.70 5.68 -16.44
C GLN A 97 31.18 4.72 -15.32
N ASN A 98 32.05 5.19 -14.42
CA ASN A 98 32.63 4.42 -13.33
C ASN A 98 31.98 4.68 -11.96
N GLU A 99 30.86 5.41 -11.91
CA GLU A 99 30.17 5.73 -10.67
C GLU A 99 28.99 4.79 -10.41
N ASN A 100 28.70 4.54 -9.13
CA ASN A 100 27.54 3.77 -8.72
C ASN A 100 26.28 4.63 -8.84
N GLN A 101 25.21 4.06 -9.40
CA GLN A 101 23.91 4.71 -9.44
C GLN A 101 23.25 4.66 -8.06
N LEU A 102 22.90 5.82 -7.50
CA LEU A 102 22.01 5.89 -6.34
C LEU A 102 20.60 6.28 -6.78
N VAL A 103 19.63 5.86 -5.98
CA VAL A 103 18.22 6.19 -6.20
C VAL A 103 17.58 6.62 -4.90
N LYS A 104 16.67 7.59 -5.00
CA LYS A 104 15.82 8.06 -3.91
C LYS A 104 14.42 7.49 -4.06
N TYR A 105 13.91 6.92 -2.98
CA TYR A 105 12.52 6.52 -2.82
C TYR A 105 11.88 7.38 -1.73
N VAL A 106 10.67 7.88 -1.97
CA VAL A 106 9.90 8.69 -1.02
C VAL A 106 8.47 8.20 -1.01
N ASP A 107 7.96 7.88 0.17
CA ASP A 107 6.60 7.39 0.37
C ASP A 107 6.17 7.58 1.84
N ASN A 108 4.93 7.25 2.16
CA ASN A 108 4.36 7.33 3.50
C ASN A 108 4.97 6.30 4.45
N HIS A 109 5.23 6.72 5.69
CA HIS A 109 5.63 5.81 6.77
C HIS A 109 4.47 4.88 7.22
N PHE A 110 3.25 5.40 7.19
CA PHE A 110 2.04 4.69 7.59
C PHE A 110 1.26 4.16 6.39
N PHE A 111 0.54 3.07 6.61
CA PHE A 111 -0.36 2.50 5.62
C PHE A 111 -1.50 3.48 5.36
N TYR A 112 -1.61 3.92 4.11
CA TYR A 112 -2.60 4.89 3.68
C TYR A 112 -3.98 4.22 3.58
N SER A 113 -4.64 4.07 4.73
CA SER A 113 -5.91 3.35 4.89
C SER A 113 -7.05 4.34 5.19
N PRO A 114 -8.26 4.12 4.65
CA PRO A 114 -9.46 4.85 5.06
C PRO A 114 -9.99 4.37 6.44
N TYR A 115 -9.43 3.29 6.98
CA TYR A 115 -9.79 2.71 8.27
C TYR A 115 -8.68 2.94 9.31
N PRO A 116 -9.04 3.11 10.59
CA PRO A 116 -8.07 3.22 11.67
C PRO A 116 -7.27 1.91 11.82
N THR A 117 -5.95 2.02 11.80
CA THR A 117 -5.04 0.88 11.96
C THR A 117 -4.59 0.79 13.41
N VAL A 118 -4.83 -0.36 14.06
CA VAL A 118 -4.43 -0.59 15.47
C VAL A 118 -2.94 -0.91 15.58
N TYR A 119 -2.42 -1.76 14.69
CA TYR A 119 -1.03 -2.18 14.68
C TYR A 119 -0.51 -2.22 13.24
N GLN A 120 0.69 -1.69 13.04
CA GLN A 120 1.37 -1.73 11.76
C GLN A 120 2.85 -2.04 11.96
N LYS A 121 3.38 -2.90 11.09
CA LYS A 121 4.81 -3.12 10.93
C LYS A 121 5.18 -2.97 9.46
N THR A 122 6.17 -2.14 9.17
CA THR A 122 6.69 -1.92 7.82
C THR A 122 8.10 -2.52 7.71
N GLU A 123 8.36 -3.27 6.64
CA GLU A 123 9.69 -3.81 6.32
C GLU A 123 10.08 -3.32 4.93
N VAL A 124 11.23 -2.65 4.81
CA VAL A 124 11.76 -2.16 3.53
C VAL A 124 12.92 -3.06 3.10
N ARG A 125 12.78 -3.71 1.95
CA ARG A 125 13.83 -4.55 1.36
C ARG A 125 14.52 -3.80 0.23
N LEU A 126 15.82 -3.61 0.36
CA LEU A 126 16.65 -2.90 -0.60
C LEU A 126 17.48 -3.89 -1.43
N PRO A 127 17.83 -3.53 -2.68
CA PRO A 127 18.66 -4.38 -3.54
C PRO A 127 20.12 -4.47 -3.07
N SER A 128 20.58 -3.54 -2.25
CA SER A 128 21.93 -3.49 -1.69
C SER A 128 21.90 -2.99 -0.23
N GLN A 129 23.01 -3.21 0.47
CA GLN A 129 23.21 -2.70 1.85
C GLN A 129 23.82 -1.29 1.88
N ALA A 130 24.14 -0.71 0.72
CA ALA A 130 24.73 0.62 0.61
C ALA A 130 23.63 1.69 0.76
N ILE A 131 23.27 1.98 2.02
CA ILE A 131 22.25 2.97 2.37
C ILE A 131 22.95 4.29 2.70
N GLU A 132 22.67 5.33 1.92
CA GLU A 132 23.18 6.69 2.18
C GLU A 132 22.42 7.38 3.32
N SER A 133 21.08 7.31 3.30
CA SER A 133 20.22 7.90 4.32
C SER A 133 18.82 7.30 4.28
N HIS A 134 18.12 7.37 5.41
CA HIS A 134 16.71 7.02 5.53
C HIS A 134 16.05 7.89 6.60
N SER A 135 14.73 8.06 6.49
CA SER A 135 13.95 8.71 7.53
C SER A 135 13.61 7.73 8.65
N GLU A 136 13.59 8.24 9.88
CA GLU A 136 13.14 7.51 11.05
C GLU A 136 11.93 8.24 11.62
N GLU A 137 10.84 7.52 11.86
CA GLU A 137 9.67 8.03 12.56
C GLU A 137 9.50 7.27 13.87
N PRO A 138 9.40 7.97 15.02
CA PRO A 138 9.20 7.32 16.29
C PRO A 138 7.83 6.61 16.33
N PRO A 139 7.69 5.51 17.09
CA PRO A 139 6.41 4.82 17.22
C PRO A 139 5.37 5.76 17.83
N THR A 140 4.36 6.12 17.05
CA THR A 140 3.21 6.87 17.54
C THR A 140 2.32 5.93 18.35
N HIS A 141 2.39 5.99 19.68
CA HIS A 141 1.37 5.36 20.53
C HIS A 141 0.02 6.04 20.28
N ALA A 142 -0.99 5.25 19.93
CA ALA A 142 -2.38 5.71 19.97
C ALA A 142 -2.69 6.15 21.41
N LYS A 143 -3.14 7.39 21.56
CA LYS A 143 -3.53 7.99 22.84
C LYS A 143 -4.98 7.69 23.14
#